data_AF-A0A7V8Z9K3-F1
#
_entry.id   AF-A0A7V8Z9K3-F1
#
_cell.length_a   1.000
_cell.length_b   1.000
_cell.length_c   1.000
_cell.angle_alpha   90.00
_cell.angle_beta   90.00
_cell.angle_gamma   90.00
#
_symmetry.space_group_name_H-M   'P 1'
#
loop_
_entity.id
_entity.type
_entity.pdbx_description
1 polymer ?
#
loop_
_entity_poly.entity_id
_entity_poly.type
_entity_poly.pdbx_seq_one_letter_code
_entity_poly.pdbx_strand_id
1 'polypeptide(L)'
;MKTNFGFRFTHKVLRFRFGVLICLAAFTHSSLAQQSPPSNQTASPVITAPELENLLTLGGTRILEYGDAFRNLLAEETQTTEVYNNSGQLTRSRRIVSDLIIYQSQLDPKRVAEYRNVREVDNRLIAERDKRVLNLFERLAKAENVEEELKRIKREGSRYNLNYRFVGLTMNQGFALTENLRPAFRLEAIGNEAVNGHETIIVRFQQIVSNPDIKSKVSLHKSLEPSNPLYRGRL
;
A
#
# COMPACT_ATOMS: atom_id res chain seq x y z
N MET A 1 -14.26 -3.02 12.10
CA MET A 1 -14.28 -2.17 10.88
C MET A 1 -13.88 -3.06 9.70
N LYS A 2 -14.73 -3.26 8.68
CA LYS A 2 -14.40 -4.15 7.53
C LYS A 2 -13.64 -3.36 6.45
N THR A 3 -12.33 -3.36 6.52
CA THR A 3 -11.45 -2.77 5.50
C THR A 3 -11.27 -3.77 4.36
N ASN A 4 -11.99 -3.59 3.24
CA ASN A 4 -11.79 -4.44 2.06
C ASN A 4 -10.45 -4.11 1.40
N PHE A 5 -9.43 -4.94 1.62
CA PHE A 5 -8.20 -4.95 0.84
C PHE A 5 -8.50 -5.57 -0.52
N GLY A 6 -8.06 -4.95 -1.62
CA GLY A 6 -8.35 -5.49 -2.94
C GLY A 6 -7.56 -4.84 -4.06
N PHE A 7 -6.66 -5.60 -4.66
CA PHE A 7 -6.07 -5.29 -5.96
C PHE A 7 -7.09 -5.66 -7.06
N ARG A 8 -7.22 -4.84 -8.10
CA ARG A 8 -8.11 -5.12 -9.24
C ARG A 8 -7.30 -4.96 -10.53
N PHE A 9 -7.04 -6.08 -11.19
CA PHE A 9 -6.56 -6.12 -12.57
C PHE A 9 -7.77 -6.38 -13.47
N THR A 10 -8.06 -5.48 -14.40
CA THR A 10 -9.07 -5.69 -15.43
C THR A 10 -8.38 -5.76 -16.78
N HIS A 11 -8.10 -6.97 -17.25
CA HIS A 11 -7.79 -7.21 -18.67
C HIS A 11 -8.48 -8.49 -19.12
N LYS A 12 -9.32 -8.36 -20.16
CA LYS A 12 -9.54 -9.42 -21.13
C LYS A 12 -8.36 -9.38 -22.11
N VAL A 13 -7.82 -10.56 -22.38
CA VAL A 13 -6.77 -10.90 -23.35
C VAL A 13 -5.33 -10.67 -22.87
N LEU A 14 -4.56 -11.76 -23.04
CA LEU A 14 -3.11 -11.96 -22.93
C LEU A 14 -2.57 -12.44 -21.57
N ARG A 15 -2.27 -13.76 -21.54
CA ARG A 15 -1.69 -14.51 -20.42
C ARG A 15 -0.25 -14.03 -20.17
N PHE A 16 -0.01 -13.38 -19.03
CA PHE A 16 1.33 -13.04 -18.57
C PHE A 16 1.48 -13.39 -17.09
N ARG A 17 2.60 -14.05 -16.74
CA ARG A 17 2.98 -14.39 -15.37
C ARG A 17 3.63 -13.14 -14.76
N PHE A 18 3.03 -12.55 -13.73
CA PHE A 18 3.62 -11.40 -13.03
C PHE A 18 4.41 -11.86 -11.79
N GLY A 19 5.69 -11.49 -11.73
CA GLY A 19 6.39 -11.24 -10.48
C GLY A 19 6.34 -9.74 -10.20
N VAL A 20 5.79 -9.33 -9.07
CA VAL A 20 5.74 -7.92 -8.67
C VAL A 20 6.94 -7.67 -7.75
N LEU A 21 7.87 -6.85 -8.21
CA LEU A 21 8.95 -6.27 -7.40
C LEU A 21 8.54 -4.82 -7.12
N ILE A 22 8.30 -4.48 -5.85
CA ILE A 22 8.08 -3.08 -5.43
C ILE A 22 9.45 -2.54 -5.00
N CYS A 23 10.07 -1.72 -5.85
CA CYS A 23 11.23 -0.93 -5.47
C CYS A 23 10.75 0.45 -5.00
N LEU A 24 10.88 0.74 -3.71
CA LEU A 24 10.88 2.11 -3.21
C LEU A 24 12.21 2.75 -3.61
N ALA A 25 12.18 3.71 -4.54
CA ALA A 25 13.36 4.51 -4.86
C ALA A 25 13.57 5.56 -3.75
N ALA A 26 14.63 5.40 -2.96
CA ALA A 26 15.11 6.43 -2.04
C ALA A 26 15.86 7.51 -2.85
N PHE A 27 15.56 8.79 -2.56
CA PHE A 27 16.35 9.92 -3.04
C PHE A 27 17.75 9.87 -2.42
N THR A 28 18.79 9.72 -3.25
CA THR A 28 20.19 9.82 -2.81
C THR A 28 20.60 11.29 -2.71
N HIS A 29 20.66 11.84 -1.50
CA HIS A 29 21.58 12.94 -1.20
C HIS A 29 22.93 12.33 -0.85
N SER A 30 23.97 12.67 -1.62
CA SER A 30 25.34 12.26 -1.39
C SER A 30 25.90 12.93 -0.12
N SER A 31 25.69 12.30 1.03
CA SER A 31 26.50 12.53 2.22
C SER A 31 27.54 11.42 2.28
N LEU A 32 28.81 11.77 2.48
CA LEU A 32 29.87 10.81 2.81
C LEU A 32 29.48 10.09 4.11
N ALA A 33 28.76 8.98 3.98
CA ALA A 33 28.49 8.06 5.07
C ALA A 33 29.56 6.96 5.03
N GLN A 34 30.35 6.92 6.09
CA GLN A 34 31.28 5.87 6.45
C GLN A 34 30.56 4.51 6.35
N GLN A 35 30.90 3.71 5.34
CA GLN A 35 30.35 2.37 5.15
C GLN A 35 30.82 1.48 6.30
N SER A 36 29.96 1.25 7.29
CA SER A 36 30.11 0.12 8.19
C SER A 36 29.92 -1.18 7.40
N PRO A 37 30.72 -2.23 7.65
CA PRO A 37 30.58 -3.50 6.95
C PRO A 37 29.21 -4.15 7.24
N PRO A 38 28.69 -4.99 6.33
CA PRO A 38 27.43 -5.68 6.54
C PRO A 38 27.57 -6.69 7.69
N SER A 39 27.02 -6.35 8.86
CA SER A 39 26.88 -7.28 9.97
C SER A 39 25.76 -8.28 9.66
N ASN A 40 26.11 -9.34 8.92
CA ASN A 40 25.32 -10.58 8.86
C ASN A 40 25.44 -11.35 10.20
N GLN A 41 25.06 -10.72 11.31
CA GLN A 41 24.82 -11.42 12.57
C GLN A 41 23.32 -11.42 12.81
N THR A 42 22.68 -12.51 12.38
CA THR A 42 21.37 -12.89 12.89
C THR A 42 21.55 -13.33 14.34
N ALA A 43 21.76 -12.37 15.24
CA ALA A 43 21.66 -12.61 16.66
C ALA A 43 20.24 -13.13 16.93
N SER A 44 20.13 -14.21 17.72
CA SER A 44 18.81 -14.63 18.20
C SER A 44 18.17 -13.44 18.91
N PRO A 45 16.90 -13.13 18.62
CA PRO A 45 16.25 -11.98 19.22
C PRO A 45 16.37 -12.07 20.75
N VAL A 46 16.85 -11.00 21.38
CA VAL A 46 16.83 -10.88 22.84
C VAL A 46 15.46 -10.36 23.26
N ILE A 47 14.40 -11.10 22.89
CA ILE A 47 13.03 -10.80 23.30
C ILE A 47 12.31 -12.11 23.62
N THR A 48 11.65 -12.14 24.78
CA THR A 48 10.83 -13.26 25.23
C THR A 48 9.48 -13.26 24.52
N ALA A 49 8.76 -14.39 24.54
CA ALA A 49 7.43 -14.47 23.94
C ALA A 49 6.42 -13.46 24.52
N PRO A 50 6.35 -13.22 25.85
CA PRO A 50 5.47 -12.18 26.40
C PRO A 50 5.84 -10.76 25.96
N GLU A 51 7.14 -10.45 25.89
CA GLU A 51 7.61 -9.14 25.40
C GLU A 51 7.27 -8.95 23.92
N LEU A 52 7.41 -9.99 23.10
CA LEU A 52 6.99 -9.96 21.70
C LEU A 52 5.49 -9.72 21.58
N GLU A 53 4.65 -10.42 22.34
CA GLU A 53 3.20 -10.18 22.32
C GLU A 53 2.82 -8.76 22.75
N ASN A 54 3.52 -8.20 23.74
CA ASN A 54 3.35 -6.80 24.14
C ASN A 54 3.73 -5.84 23.00
N LEU A 55 4.86 -6.08 22.34
CA LEU A 55 5.32 -5.28 21.19
C LEU A 55 4.32 -5.35 20.03
N LEU A 56 3.82 -6.54 19.69
CA LEU A 56 2.83 -6.73 18.61
C LEU A 56 1.50 -6.02 18.94
N THR A 57 1.06 -6.09 20.19
CA THR A 57 -0.15 -5.41 20.67
C THR A 57 0.01 -3.88 20.60
N LEU A 58 1.16 -3.37 21.03
CA LEU A 58 1.49 -1.95 20.91
C LEU A 58 1.53 -1.54 19.43
N GLY A 59 2.18 -2.32 18.56
CA GLY A 59 2.22 -2.07 17.12
C GLY A 59 0.84 -2.02 16.47
N GLY A 60 -0.05 -2.95 16.84
CA GLY A 60 -1.46 -2.92 16.43
C GLY A 60 -2.17 -1.62 16.83
N THR A 61 -1.92 -1.13 18.05
CA THR A 61 -2.45 0.15 18.54
C THR A 61 -1.89 1.33 17.75
N ARG A 62 -0.57 1.36 17.50
CA ARG A 62 0.09 2.43 16.72
C ARG A 62 -0.39 2.51 15.28
N ILE A 63 -0.80 1.39 14.67
CA ILE A 63 -1.40 1.40 13.33
C ILE A 63 -2.75 2.11 13.32
N LEU A 64 -3.55 1.98 14.38
CA LEU A 64 -4.82 2.70 14.50
C LEU A 64 -4.57 4.21 14.64
N GLU A 65 -3.64 4.59 15.53
CA GLU A 65 -3.23 5.98 15.70
C GLU A 65 -2.70 6.59 14.40
N TYR A 66 -1.85 5.83 13.68
CA TYR A 66 -1.37 6.20 12.36
C TYR A 66 -2.54 6.42 11.40
N GLY A 67 -3.46 5.45 11.32
CA GLY A 67 -4.62 5.53 10.44
C GLY A 67 -5.46 6.77 10.72
N ASP A 68 -5.69 7.11 11.97
CA ASP A 68 -6.47 8.28 12.37
C ASP A 68 -5.74 9.60 12.10
N ALA A 69 -4.44 9.68 12.36
CA ALA A 69 -3.63 10.84 11.98
C ALA A 69 -3.57 11.01 10.45
N PHE A 70 -3.47 9.89 9.71
CA PHE A 70 -3.38 9.86 8.26
C PHE A 70 -4.64 10.41 7.58
N ARG A 71 -5.82 10.32 8.22
CA ARG A 71 -7.08 10.90 7.69
C ARG A 71 -7.02 12.40 7.43
N ASN A 72 -6.10 13.10 8.11
CA ASN A 72 -5.91 14.55 7.98
C ASN A 72 -4.74 14.91 7.06
N LEU A 73 -4.16 13.94 6.34
CA LEU A 73 -3.03 14.17 5.46
C LEU A 73 -3.45 14.89 4.18
N LEU A 74 -2.75 15.99 3.90
CA LEU A 74 -2.61 16.63 2.60
C LEU A 74 -1.12 16.62 2.24
N ALA A 75 -0.78 16.08 1.09
CA ALA A 75 0.60 16.01 0.64
C ALA A 75 0.71 16.20 -0.88
N GLU A 76 1.84 16.71 -1.35
CA GLU A 76 2.22 16.55 -2.75
C GLU A 76 2.81 15.14 -2.92
N GLU A 77 2.29 14.37 -3.87
CA GLU A 77 2.74 13.01 -4.20
C GLU A 77 3.28 12.99 -5.63
N THR A 78 4.51 12.50 -5.80
CA THR A 78 5.04 12.08 -7.10
C THR A 78 5.04 10.55 -7.16
N GLN A 79 4.29 9.99 -8.11
CA GLN A 79 4.22 8.56 -8.37
C GLN A 79 4.90 8.21 -9.70
N THR A 80 5.84 7.27 -9.67
CA THR A 80 6.42 6.64 -10.87
C THR A 80 5.94 5.21 -10.97
N THR A 81 5.40 4.81 -12.13
CA THR A 81 5.00 3.45 -12.44
C THR A 81 5.79 2.93 -13.62
N GLU A 82 6.48 1.81 -13.44
CA GLU A 82 7.29 1.16 -14.47
C GLU A 82 6.73 -0.24 -14.77
N VAL A 83 6.64 -0.57 -16.06
CA VAL A 83 6.11 -1.85 -16.54
C VAL A 83 7.21 -2.57 -17.32
N TYR A 84 7.63 -3.71 -16.80
CA TYR A 84 8.65 -4.56 -17.42
C TYR A 84 8.00 -5.75 -18.15
N ASN A 85 8.62 -6.21 -19.24
CA ASN A 85 8.25 -7.46 -19.90
C ASN A 85 8.90 -8.67 -19.19
N ASN A 86 8.66 -9.88 -19.73
CA ASN A 86 9.21 -11.12 -19.18
C ASN A 86 10.75 -11.22 -19.26
N SER A 87 11.40 -10.43 -20.13
CA SER A 87 12.86 -10.37 -20.21
C SER A 87 13.46 -9.32 -19.26
N GLY A 88 12.63 -8.69 -18.42
CA GLY A 88 13.06 -7.63 -17.50
C GLY A 88 13.30 -6.28 -18.17
N GLN A 89 12.90 -6.10 -19.43
CA GLN A 89 13.05 -4.83 -20.15
C GLN A 89 11.87 -3.89 -19.85
N LEU A 90 12.17 -2.63 -19.58
CA LEU A 90 11.16 -1.58 -19.40
C LEU A 90 10.38 -1.37 -20.71
N THR A 91 9.06 -1.54 -20.66
CA THR A 91 8.16 -1.37 -21.82
C THR A 91 7.30 -0.13 -21.75
N ARG A 92 6.94 0.32 -20.54
CA ARG A 92 6.17 1.53 -20.30
C ARG A 92 6.59 2.15 -18.98
N SER A 93 6.59 3.46 -18.91
CA SER A 93 6.73 4.21 -17.67
C SER A 93 5.68 5.31 -17.62
N ARG A 94 5.33 5.75 -16.42
CA ARG A 94 4.46 6.90 -16.18
C ARG A 94 4.88 7.62 -14.91
N ARG A 95 5.03 8.94 -15.00
CA ARG A 95 5.22 9.83 -13.85
C ARG A 95 3.97 10.69 -13.66
N ILE A 96 3.45 10.73 -12.44
CA ILE A 96 2.27 11.51 -12.05
C ILE A 96 2.64 12.39 -10.86
N VAL A 97 2.29 13.67 -10.92
CA VAL A 97 2.33 14.58 -9.75
C VAL A 97 0.91 14.92 -9.35
N SER A 98 0.59 14.80 -8.07
CA SER A 98 -0.77 15.02 -7.56
C SER A 98 -0.78 15.60 -6.16
N ASP A 99 -1.86 16.29 -5.81
CA ASP A 99 -2.17 16.55 -4.41
C ASP A 99 -2.91 15.32 -3.87
N LEU A 100 -2.29 14.60 -2.94
CA LEU A 100 -2.87 13.47 -2.21
C LEU A 100 -3.71 14.01 -1.06
N ILE A 101 -4.98 13.62 -1.06
CA ILE A 101 -5.98 13.97 -0.05
C ILE A 101 -6.60 12.68 0.46
N ILE A 102 -6.75 12.54 1.78
CA ILE A 102 -7.56 11.47 2.35
C ILE A 102 -9.01 11.93 2.41
N TYR A 103 -9.78 11.53 1.40
CA TYR A 103 -11.20 11.84 1.30
C TYR A 103 -11.99 11.04 2.33
N GLN A 104 -12.76 11.74 3.15
CA GLN A 104 -13.72 11.16 4.09
C GLN A 104 -15.11 11.22 3.45
N SER A 105 -15.82 10.09 3.43
CA SER A 105 -17.16 10.02 2.84
C SER A 105 -18.11 10.96 3.56
N GLN A 106 -18.95 11.64 2.79
CA GLN A 106 -20.00 12.52 3.31
C GLN A 106 -21.15 11.71 3.92
N LEU A 107 -21.34 10.46 3.46
CA LEU A 107 -22.37 9.54 3.93
C LEU A 107 -21.93 8.74 5.16
N ASP A 108 -20.63 8.49 5.32
CA ASP A 108 -20.03 7.88 6.52
C ASP A 108 -18.57 8.36 6.70
N PRO A 109 -18.30 9.35 7.59
CA PRO A 109 -16.97 9.89 7.81
C PRO A 109 -15.91 8.87 8.24
N LYS A 110 -16.32 7.70 8.76
CA LYS A 110 -15.39 6.62 9.12
C LYS A 110 -14.82 5.93 7.88
N ARG A 111 -15.48 6.08 6.73
CA ARG A 111 -15.12 5.43 5.46
C ARG A 111 -14.32 6.41 4.60
N VAL A 112 -13.08 6.03 4.30
CA VAL A 112 -12.12 6.91 3.62
C VAL A 112 -11.63 6.34 2.29
N ALA A 113 -11.10 7.21 1.44
CA ALA A 113 -10.37 6.83 0.23
C ALA A 113 -9.25 7.83 -0.08
N GLU A 114 -8.13 7.32 -0.58
CA GLU A 114 -7.11 8.17 -1.20
C GLU A 114 -7.67 8.82 -2.47
N TYR A 115 -7.69 10.13 -2.50
CA TYR A 115 -7.99 10.94 -3.68
C TYR A 115 -6.71 11.64 -4.14
N ARG A 116 -6.32 11.40 -5.39
CA ARG A 116 -5.17 12.05 -6.03
C ARG A 116 -5.69 13.06 -7.03
N ASN A 117 -5.60 14.34 -6.68
CA ASN A 117 -5.93 15.43 -7.59
C ASN A 117 -4.73 15.69 -8.53
N VAL A 118 -4.71 14.99 -9.66
CA VAL A 118 -3.55 14.96 -10.57
C VAL A 118 -3.31 16.31 -11.23
N ARG A 119 -2.12 16.86 -10.99
CA ARG A 119 -1.61 18.14 -11.53
C ARG A 119 -0.85 17.94 -12.83
N GLU A 120 -0.06 16.87 -12.90
CA GLU A 120 0.87 16.63 -14.01
C GLU A 120 0.95 15.14 -14.35
N VAL A 121 1.07 14.84 -15.64
CA VAL A 121 1.35 13.50 -16.16
C VAL A 121 2.46 13.59 -17.19
N ASP A 122 3.53 12.84 -16.99
CA ASP A 122 4.69 12.76 -17.89
C ASP A 122 5.21 14.18 -18.28
N ASN A 123 5.38 15.04 -17.27
CA ASN A 123 5.81 16.44 -17.39
C ASN A 123 4.84 17.37 -18.13
N ARG A 124 3.57 16.97 -18.28
CA ARG A 124 2.51 17.79 -18.89
C ARG A 124 1.44 18.13 -17.86
N LEU A 125 1.19 19.42 -17.69
CA LEU A 125 0.14 19.92 -16.82
C LEU A 125 -1.25 19.49 -17.32
N ILE A 126 -2.13 19.17 -16.39
CA ILE A 126 -3.49 18.80 -16.73
C ILE A 126 -4.40 20.04 -16.70
N ALA A 127 -4.88 20.43 -17.88
CA ALA A 127 -5.83 21.52 -18.05
C ALA A 127 -7.17 21.26 -17.34
N GLU A 128 -7.92 22.31 -17.01
CA GLU A 128 -9.26 22.25 -16.39
C GLU A 128 -9.35 21.41 -15.09
N ARG A 129 -8.27 21.37 -14.29
CA ARG A 129 -8.24 20.59 -13.03
C ARG A 129 -9.36 21.00 -12.07
N ASP A 130 -9.55 22.30 -11.86
CA ASP A 130 -10.53 22.80 -10.90
C ASP A 130 -11.96 22.48 -11.33
N LYS A 131 -12.26 22.63 -12.62
CA LYS A 131 -13.55 22.24 -13.19
C LYS A 131 -13.83 20.74 -13.01
N ARG A 132 -12.81 19.88 -13.15
CA ARG A 132 -12.98 18.45 -12.88
C ARG A 132 -13.26 18.15 -11.41
N VAL A 133 -12.58 18.84 -10.50
CA VAL A 133 -12.84 18.70 -9.05
C VAL A 133 -14.28 19.10 -8.75
N LEU A 134 -14.75 20.25 -9.24
CA LEU A 134 -16.14 20.69 -9.07
C LEU A 134 -17.14 19.64 -9.60
N ASN A 135 -16.94 19.19 -10.83
CA ASN A 135 -17.78 18.15 -11.45
C ASN A 135 -17.76 16.83 -10.67
N LEU A 136 -16.63 16.46 -10.05
CA LEU A 136 -16.53 15.29 -9.19
C LEU A 136 -17.45 15.48 -7.98
N PHE A 137 -17.31 16.58 -7.24
CA PHE A 137 -18.08 16.82 -6.02
C PHE A 137 -19.59 16.98 -6.28
N GLU A 138 -19.98 17.63 -7.38
CA GLU A 138 -21.39 17.66 -7.83
C GLU A 138 -21.95 16.26 -8.08
N ARG A 139 -21.13 15.35 -8.62
CA ARG A 139 -21.52 13.96 -8.77
C ARG A 139 -21.55 13.27 -7.42
N LEU A 140 -20.59 13.48 -6.51
CA LEU A 140 -20.60 12.83 -5.19
C LEU A 140 -21.86 13.18 -4.39
N ALA A 141 -22.35 14.41 -4.49
CA ALA A 141 -23.63 14.83 -3.88
C ALA A 141 -24.84 14.01 -4.36
N LYS A 142 -24.73 13.31 -5.50
CA LYS A 142 -25.74 12.42 -6.08
C LYS A 142 -25.38 10.94 -5.90
N ALA A 143 -24.55 10.57 -4.93
CA ALA A 143 -24.25 9.18 -4.64
C ALA A 143 -25.32 8.61 -3.69
N GLU A 144 -25.85 7.43 -4.00
CA GLU A 144 -26.93 6.81 -3.20
C GLU A 144 -26.39 6.05 -1.98
N ASN A 145 -25.11 5.70 -2.00
CA ASN A 145 -24.44 4.96 -0.92
C ASN A 145 -22.92 5.21 -0.91
N VAL A 146 -22.30 4.89 0.23
CA VAL A 146 -20.86 5.07 0.48
C VAL A 146 -20.01 4.34 -0.56
N GLU A 147 -20.39 3.12 -0.95
CA GLU A 147 -19.64 2.32 -1.93
C GLU A 147 -19.56 3.02 -3.29
N GLU A 148 -20.66 3.59 -3.74
CA GLU A 148 -20.72 4.36 -4.98
C GLU A 148 -19.89 5.65 -4.89
N GLU A 149 -20.03 6.40 -3.81
CA GLU A 149 -19.27 7.63 -3.54
C GLU A 149 -17.76 7.36 -3.60
N LEU A 150 -17.26 6.41 -2.81
CA LEU A 150 -15.84 6.06 -2.75
C LEU A 150 -15.35 5.46 -4.08
N LYS A 151 -16.21 4.79 -4.85
CA LYS A 151 -15.88 4.29 -6.19
C LYS A 151 -15.68 5.45 -7.18
N ARG A 152 -16.46 6.53 -7.06
CA ARG A 152 -16.30 7.75 -7.88
C ARG A 152 -14.98 8.45 -7.55
N ILE A 153 -14.66 8.62 -6.26
CA ILE A 153 -13.35 9.14 -5.79
C ILE A 153 -12.18 8.32 -6.34
N LYS A 154 -12.18 7.00 -6.10
CA LYS A 154 -11.10 6.11 -6.54
C LYS A 154 -10.95 6.06 -8.06
N ARG A 155 -12.04 6.24 -8.80
CA ARG A 155 -12.01 6.28 -10.27
C ARG A 155 -11.34 7.56 -10.75
N GLU A 156 -11.71 8.70 -10.20
CA GLU A 156 -11.11 9.97 -10.59
C GLU A 156 -9.63 10.04 -10.20
N GLY A 157 -9.30 9.66 -8.96
CA GLY A 157 -7.91 9.65 -8.49
C GLY A 157 -6.99 8.66 -9.20
N SER A 158 -7.53 7.67 -9.92
CA SER A 158 -6.73 6.71 -10.71
C SER A 158 -6.84 6.91 -12.22
N ARG A 159 -7.42 8.03 -12.68
CA ARG A 159 -7.76 8.28 -14.09
C ARG A 159 -6.55 8.15 -15.01
N TYR A 160 -5.37 8.57 -14.55
CA TYR A 160 -4.16 8.63 -15.36
C TYR A 160 -3.23 7.43 -15.16
N ASN A 161 -3.58 6.46 -14.31
CA ASN A 161 -2.73 5.30 -14.07
C ASN A 161 -2.61 4.41 -15.32
N LEU A 162 -1.55 3.60 -15.41
CA LEU A 162 -1.33 2.64 -16.50
C LEU A 162 -2.24 1.38 -16.41
N ASN A 163 -3.51 1.53 -16.01
CA ASN A 163 -4.46 0.45 -15.68
C ASN A 163 -4.08 -0.41 -14.48
N TYR A 164 -3.05 -0.02 -13.74
CA TYR A 164 -2.72 -0.60 -12.44
C TYR A 164 -3.25 0.31 -11.33
N ARG A 165 -3.86 -0.31 -10.33
CA ARG A 165 -4.38 0.42 -9.17
C ARG A 165 -3.78 -0.15 -7.89
N PHE A 166 -2.94 0.66 -7.26
CA PHE A 166 -2.46 0.46 -5.90
C PHE A 166 -3.33 1.34 -5.00
N VAL A 167 -4.00 0.75 -4.02
CA VAL A 167 -4.85 1.48 -3.06
C VAL A 167 -4.48 1.02 -1.66
N GLY A 168 -4.37 1.95 -0.73
CA GLY A 168 -4.24 1.65 0.69
C GLY A 168 -2.85 1.22 1.10
N LEU A 169 -1.83 1.31 0.23
CA LEU A 169 -0.45 0.98 0.59
C LEU A 169 0.10 1.97 1.62
N THR A 170 -0.23 3.25 1.46
CA THR A 170 0.17 4.28 2.41
C THR A 170 -0.69 4.23 3.66
N MET A 171 -1.99 4.02 3.53
CA MET A 171 -2.92 4.04 4.65
C MET A 171 -2.90 2.79 5.55
N ASN A 172 -2.49 1.63 5.05
CA ASN A 172 -2.56 0.36 5.79
C ASN A 172 -1.18 -0.27 5.99
N GLN A 173 -0.25 0.51 6.55
CA GLN A 173 1.05 -0.02 6.96
C GLN A 173 0.88 -1.02 8.10
N GLY A 174 1.68 -2.09 8.09
CA GLY A 174 1.68 -3.09 9.15
C GLY A 174 0.38 -3.89 9.29
N PHE A 175 -0.44 -4.03 8.22
CA PHE A 175 -1.76 -4.67 8.30
C PHE A 175 -1.77 -6.06 8.99
N ALA A 176 -0.68 -6.82 8.94
CA ALA A 176 -0.52 -8.10 9.64
C ALA A 176 -0.64 -8.00 11.17
N LEU A 177 -0.47 -6.81 11.75
CA LEU A 177 -0.58 -6.54 13.18
C LEU A 177 -1.98 -6.05 13.59
N THR A 178 -2.86 -5.74 12.63
CA THR A 178 -4.22 -5.28 12.94
C THR A 178 -5.02 -6.37 13.63
N GLU A 179 -5.82 -6.01 14.64
CA GLU A 179 -6.50 -6.96 15.54
C GLU A 179 -7.31 -8.03 14.79
N ASN A 180 -8.05 -7.65 13.76
CA ASN A 180 -8.90 -8.56 12.98
C ASN A 180 -8.11 -9.45 11.99
N LEU A 181 -6.86 -9.10 11.67
CA LEU A 181 -6.02 -9.85 10.73
C LEU A 181 -4.94 -10.65 11.43
N ARG A 182 -4.44 -10.21 12.59
CA ARG A 182 -3.33 -10.81 13.34
C ARG A 182 -3.49 -12.33 13.56
N PRO A 183 -4.68 -12.87 13.91
CA PRO A 183 -4.87 -14.32 14.06
C PRO A 183 -4.60 -15.13 12.77
N ALA A 184 -4.62 -14.47 11.60
CA ALA A 184 -4.32 -15.11 10.33
C ALA A 184 -2.82 -15.24 10.05
N PHE A 185 -1.96 -14.67 10.91
CA PHE A 185 -0.51 -14.62 10.73
C PHE A 185 0.22 -15.33 11.86
N ARG A 186 1.30 -16.03 11.49
CA ARG A 186 2.40 -16.37 12.38
C ARG A 186 3.38 -15.20 12.38
N LEU A 187 3.70 -14.70 13.57
CA LEU A 187 4.63 -13.61 13.81
C LEU A 187 5.78 -14.13 14.67
N GLU A 188 7.01 -13.85 14.28
CA GLU A 188 8.21 -14.37 14.93
C GLU A 188 9.30 -13.32 14.91
N ALA A 189 9.87 -12.99 16.07
CA ALA A 189 11.09 -12.20 16.11
C ALA A 189 12.23 -13.02 15.51
N ILE A 190 12.96 -12.46 14.56
CA ILE A 190 14.05 -13.15 13.85
C ILE A 190 15.43 -12.49 14.03
N GLY A 191 15.49 -11.38 14.76
CA GLY A 191 16.73 -10.73 15.15
C GLY A 191 16.51 -9.25 15.42
N ASN A 192 17.63 -8.52 15.48
CA ASN A 192 17.66 -7.08 15.65
C ASN A 192 18.44 -6.45 14.50
N GLU A 193 18.07 -5.25 14.09
CA GLU A 193 18.86 -4.44 13.15
C GLU A 193 18.83 -2.96 13.54
N ALA A 194 19.85 -2.21 13.12
CA ALA A 194 19.87 -0.76 13.31
C ALA A 194 19.20 -0.07 12.11
N VAL A 195 18.07 0.60 12.34
CA VAL A 195 17.37 1.41 11.33
C VAL A 195 17.49 2.87 11.73
N ASN A 196 18.11 3.69 10.88
CA ASN A 196 18.36 5.11 11.13
C ASN A 196 19.03 5.39 12.49
N GLY A 197 19.95 4.52 12.92
CA GLY A 197 20.65 4.65 14.21
C GLY A 197 19.85 4.17 15.42
N HIS A 198 18.64 3.65 15.24
CA HIS A 198 17.84 3.05 16.29
C HIS A 198 17.90 1.52 16.21
N GLU A 199 18.12 0.87 17.34
CA GLU A 199 17.97 -0.58 17.43
C GLU A 199 16.50 -0.96 17.25
N THR A 200 16.24 -1.92 16.38
CA THR A 200 14.89 -2.39 16.04
C THR A 200 14.84 -3.91 16.10
N ILE A 201 13.69 -4.45 16.48
CA ILE A 201 13.42 -5.88 16.45
C ILE A 201 12.76 -6.22 15.13
N ILE A 202 13.30 -7.20 14.43
CA ILE A 202 12.76 -7.64 13.14
C ILE A 202 11.79 -8.78 13.36
N VAL A 203 10.55 -8.57 12.90
CA VAL A 203 9.48 -9.55 12.99
C VAL A 203 9.18 -10.12 11.62
N ARG A 204 9.40 -11.43 11.46
CA ARG A 204 8.92 -12.17 10.31
C ARG A 204 7.43 -12.42 10.46
N PHE A 205 6.67 -12.16 9.40
CA PHE A 205 5.26 -12.53 9.33
C PHE A 205 5.00 -13.51 8.19
N GLN A 206 4.11 -14.47 8.42
CA GLN A 206 3.61 -15.40 7.42
C GLN A 206 2.13 -15.68 7.64
N GLN A 207 1.31 -15.46 6.62
CA GLN A 207 -0.09 -15.84 6.66
C GLN A 207 -0.20 -17.36 6.71
N ILE A 208 -0.90 -17.86 7.72
CA ILE A 208 -1.09 -19.29 7.98
C ILE A 208 -2.50 -19.78 7.66
N VAL A 209 -3.45 -18.86 7.53
CA VAL A 209 -4.83 -19.16 7.15
C VAL A 209 -5.42 -18.05 6.29
N SER A 210 -6.27 -18.40 5.34
CA SER A 210 -6.99 -17.42 4.52
C SER A 210 -7.89 -16.55 5.42
N ASN A 211 -7.93 -15.25 5.15
CA ASN A 211 -8.82 -14.33 5.84
C ASN A 211 -9.66 -13.61 4.77
N PRO A 212 -11.01 -13.59 4.89
CA PRO A 212 -11.88 -13.00 3.88
C PRO A 212 -11.66 -11.50 3.68
N ASP A 213 -11.05 -10.79 4.65
CA ASP A 213 -10.71 -9.37 4.54
C ASP A 213 -9.40 -9.14 3.75
N ILE A 214 -8.59 -10.20 3.56
CA ILE A 214 -7.35 -10.18 2.78
C ILE A 214 -7.64 -10.74 1.39
N LYS A 215 -7.98 -9.86 0.43
CA LYS A 215 -8.24 -10.27 -0.96
C LYS A 215 -7.10 -9.88 -1.88
N SER A 216 -6.51 -10.88 -2.50
CA SER A 216 -5.62 -10.75 -3.64
C SER A 216 -6.38 -11.15 -4.90
N LYS A 217 -6.38 -10.30 -5.92
CA LYS A 217 -6.78 -10.69 -7.28
C LYS A 217 -5.58 -10.59 -8.19
N VAL A 218 -4.59 -11.44 -7.94
CA VAL A 218 -3.46 -11.61 -8.84
C VAL A 218 -3.85 -12.67 -9.86
N SER A 219 -3.69 -12.36 -11.15
CA SER A 219 -3.79 -13.38 -12.20
C SER A 219 -2.62 -14.34 -12.04
N LEU A 220 -2.88 -15.50 -11.46
CA LEU A 220 -1.88 -16.54 -11.30
C LEU A 220 -1.75 -17.35 -12.60
N HIS A 221 -0.58 -17.96 -12.78
CA HIS A 221 -0.45 -18.96 -13.83
C HIS A 221 -1.45 -20.11 -13.58
N LYS A 222 -1.96 -20.77 -14.62
CA LYS A 222 -2.91 -21.89 -14.51
C LYS A 222 -2.52 -22.96 -13.47
N SER A 223 -1.23 -23.28 -13.39
CA SER A 223 -0.71 -24.26 -12.42
C SER A 223 -0.77 -23.79 -10.96
N LEU A 224 -1.06 -22.51 -10.72
CA LEU A 224 -1.15 -21.85 -9.42
C LEU A 224 -2.56 -21.31 -9.17
N GLU A 225 -3.51 -21.42 -10.11
CA GLU A 225 -4.91 -21.01 -9.94
C GLU A 225 -5.62 -21.67 -8.75
N PRO A 226 -5.33 -22.92 -8.34
CA PRO A 226 -5.93 -23.50 -7.12
C PRO A 226 -5.40 -22.86 -5.83
N SER A 227 -4.27 -22.15 -5.89
CA SER A 227 -3.53 -21.66 -4.73
C SER A 227 -3.92 -20.22 -4.44
N ASN A 228 -4.56 -19.97 -3.29
CA ASN A 228 -4.67 -18.60 -2.80
C ASN A 228 -3.28 -18.09 -2.41
N PRO A 229 -2.84 -16.92 -2.90
CA PRO A 229 -1.55 -16.37 -2.51
C PRO A 229 -1.58 -16.03 -1.02
N LEU A 230 -0.55 -16.46 -0.30
CA LEU A 230 -0.33 -16.15 1.11
C LEU A 230 0.68 -15.00 1.25
N TYR A 231 0.43 -14.11 2.21
CA TYR A 231 1.30 -12.96 2.48
C TYR A 231 2.43 -13.38 3.41
N ARG A 232 3.66 -12.97 3.09
CA ARG A 232 4.84 -13.16 3.96
C ARG A 232 5.81 -12.00 3.82
N GLY A 233 6.59 -11.75 4.85
CA GLY A 233 7.59 -10.69 4.83
C GLY A 233 8.28 -10.50 6.17
N ARG A 234 8.92 -9.33 6.31
CA ARG A 234 9.54 -8.82 7.53
C ARG A 234 9.00 -7.43 7.78
N LEU A 235 8.77 -7.08 9.04
CA LEU A 235 8.38 -5.76 9.51
C LEU A 235 9.28 -5.33 10.67
#